data_AF-A0A2E9HZ13-F1
#
_entry.id   AF-A0A2E9HZ13-F1
#
_cell.length_a   1.000
_cell.length_b   1.000
_cell.length_c   1.000
_cell.angle_alpha   90.00
_cell.angle_beta   90.00
_cell.angle_gamma   90.00
#
_symmetry.space_group_name_H-M   'P 1'
#
loop_
_entity.id
_entity.type
_entity.pdbx_description
1 polymer ?
#
loop_
_entity_poly.entity_id
_entity_poly.type
_entity_poly.pdbx_seq_one_letter_code
_entity_poly.pdbx_strand_id
1 'polypeptide(L)'
;MILGQNQQPSKRRVFFSFHYQNDVWRANQIRQSWRHQHENTRQSFGFYDGSIWERSKRESDDSLKELIRQGVKNTSVTCILAGSETYERRWVRYEIARSILKGNGLLTVRIHNMRNSKGQISVKGEDPLDCMGVYLAGPDKILLCEKNGSTWERYEDYQQAVTLPASWLKPTSTNVIRLSTYATNHCYATQSGSHYFGQWVRDSAASVG
;
A
#
# COMPACT_ATOMS: atom_id res chain seq x y z
N MET A 1 5.83 -42.49 -10.75
CA MET A 1 4.83 -41.50 -11.20
C MET A 1 4.30 -40.81 -9.94
N ILE A 2 4.94 -39.73 -9.48
CA ILE A 2 4.54 -39.02 -8.26
C ILE A 2 3.63 -37.87 -8.70
N LEU A 3 2.35 -37.99 -8.33
CA LEU A 3 1.31 -37.02 -8.58
C LEU A 3 1.70 -35.68 -7.93
N GLY A 4 1.75 -34.63 -8.75
CA GLY A 4 2.07 -33.28 -8.32
C GLY A 4 1.13 -32.83 -7.22
N GLN A 5 1.69 -32.37 -6.11
CA GLN A 5 0.94 -31.69 -5.08
C GLN A 5 0.25 -30.48 -5.70
N ASN A 6 -1.07 -30.53 -5.77
CA ASN A 6 -1.91 -29.43 -6.19
C ASN A 6 -1.79 -28.33 -5.13
N GLN A 7 -0.80 -27.44 -5.29
CA GLN A 7 -0.63 -26.25 -4.45
C GLN A 7 -1.88 -25.38 -4.64
N GLN A 8 -2.83 -25.50 -3.71
CA GLN A 8 -3.95 -24.58 -3.61
C GLN A 8 -3.38 -23.16 -3.60
N PRO A 9 -3.75 -22.28 -4.55
CA PRO A 9 -3.21 -20.94 -4.60
C PRO A 9 -3.50 -20.25 -3.26
N SER A 10 -2.45 -19.89 -2.52
CA SER A 10 -2.60 -19.30 -1.19
C SER A 10 -3.51 -18.07 -1.29
N LYS A 11 -4.50 -18.01 -0.38
CA LYS A 11 -5.45 -16.90 -0.31
C LYS A 11 -4.68 -15.61 -0.01
N ARG A 12 -4.34 -14.84 -1.05
CA ARG A 12 -3.61 -13.57 -0.90
C ARG A 12 -4.57 -12.50 -0.39
N ARG A 13 -4.20 -11.86 0.72
CA ARG A 13 -5.00 -10.83 1.40
C ARG A 13 -4.35 -9.49 1.16
N VAL A 14 -5.13 -8.52 0.68
CA VAL A 14 -4.63 -7.20 0.27
C VAL A 14 -5.12 -6.15 1.25
N PHE A 15 -4.22 -5.32 1.74
CA PHE A 15 -4.53 -4.08 2.42
C PHE A 15 -4.58 -2.95 1.39
N PHE A 16 -5.71 -2.25 1.28
CA PHE A 16 -5.85 -1.11 0.38
C PHE A 16 -5.63 0.19 1.15
N SER A 17 -4.71 1.00 0.66
CA SER A 17 -4.37 2.31 1.21
C SER A 17 -4.72 3.39 0.19
N PHE A 18 -5.52 4.40 0.56
CA PHE A 18 -5.98 5.44 -0.35
C PHE A 18 -6.47 6.69 0.39
N HIS A 19 -6.63 7.79 -0.35
CA HIS A 19 -7.24 9.01 0.20
C HIS A 19 -8.76 8.85 0.27
N TYR A 20 -9.29 8.57 1.47
CA TYR A 20 -10.71 8.24 1.64
C TYR A 20 -11.65 9.30 1.06
N GLN A 21 -11.48 10.57 1.43
CA GLN A 21 -12.40 11.64 1.06
C GLN A 21 -12.47 11.87 -0.46
N ASN A 22 -11.35 11.74 -1.18
CA ASN A 22 -11.30 12.01 -2.62
C ASN A 22 -11.54 10.75 -3.48
N ASP A 23 -11.08 9.58 -3.01
CA ASP A 23 -10.90 8.41 -3.87
C ASP A 23 -11.78 7.21 -3.49
N VAL A 24 -12.61 7.29 -2.44
CA VAL A 24 -13.48 6.17 -2.01
C VAL A 24 -14.34 5.59 -3.13
N TRP A 25 -14.84 6.41 -4.05
CA TRP A 25 -15.64 5.92 -5.18
C TRP A 25 -14.81 5.09 -6.17
N ARG A 26 -13.61 5.56 -6.52
CA ARG A 26 -12.70 4.86 -7.44
C ARG A 26 -12.16 3.59 -6.78
N ALA A 27 -11.80 3.68 -5.50
CA ALA A 27 -11.34 2.55 -4.71
C ALA A 27 -12.42 1.46 -4.61
N ASN A 28 -13.70 1.84 -4.44
CA ASN A 28 -14.81 0.89 -4.42
C ASN A 28 -14.99 0.15 -5.77
N GLN A 29 -14.75 0.80 -6.91
CA GLN A 29 -14.80 0.10 -8.20
C GLN A 29 -13.76 -1.04 -8.27
N ILE A 30 -12.51 -0.75 -7.85
CA ILE A 30 -11.45 -1.76 -7.79
C ILE A 30 -11.81 -2.88 -6.81
N ARG A 31 -12.32 -2.52 -5.62
CA ARG A 31 -12.76 -3.49 -4.61
C ARG A 31 -13.83 -4.43 -5.14
N GLN A 32 -14.83 -3.90 -5.84
CA GLN A 32 -15.92 -4.71 -6.38
C GLN A 32 -15.43 -5.60 -7.53
N SER A 33 -14.58 -5.08 -8.42
CA SER A 33 -13.91 -5.90 -9.44
C SER A 33 -13.09 -7.03 -8.82
N TRP A 34 -12.33 -6.73 -7.76
CA TRP A 34 -11.51 -7.70 -7.04
C TRP A 34 -12.34 -8.82 -6.40
N ARG A 35 -13.48 -8.46 -5.78
CA ARG A 35 -14.40 -9.41 -5.14
C ARG A 35 -15.08 -10.31 -6.17
N HIS A 36 -15.59 -9.72 -7.26
CA HIS A 36 -16.35 -10.46 -8.27
C HIS A 36 -15.52 -11.51 -9.00
N GLN A 37 -14.24 -11.20 -9.28
CA GLN A 37 -13.36 -12.14 -9.98
C GLN A 37 -12.89 -13.32 -9.12
N HIS A 38 -13.10 -13.26 -7.81
CA HIS A 38 -12.48 -14.19 -6.87
C HIS A 38 -13.38 -14.50 -5.65
N GLU A 39 -14.65 -14.77 -5.93
CA GLU A 39 -15.78 -14.81 -4.98
C GLU A 39 -15.55 -15.69 -3.73
N ASN A 40 -14.63 -16.66 -3.78
CA ASN A 40 -14.40 -17.62 -2.68
C ASN A 40 -12.98 -17.59 -2.05
N THR A 41 -12.05 -16.75 -2.52
CA THR A 41 -10.62 -16.90 -2.15
C THR A 41 -9.89 -15.64 -1.67
N ARG A 42 -10.48 -14.45 -1.76
CA ARG A 42 -9.74 -13.19 -1.48
C ARG A 42 -10.48 -12.26 -0.51
N GLN A 43 -9.78 -11.84 0.55
CA GLN A 43 -10.23 -10.85 1.53
C GLN A 43 -9.48 -9.53 1.31
N SER A 44 -10.21 -8.41 1.32
CA SER A 44 -9.67 -7.06 1.22
C SER A 44 -9.81 -6.33 2.54
N PHE A 45 -8.72 -5.76 3.04
CA PHE A 45 -8.65 -4.92 4.24
C PHE A 45 -8.32 -3.48 3.85
N GLY A 46 -8.54 -2.50 4.72
CA GLY A 46 -8.32 -1.07 4.42
C GLY A 46 -9.54 -0.34 3.84
N PHE A 47 -10.64 -1.05 3.58
CA PHE A 47 -11.95 -0.46 3.32
C PHE A 47 -12.78 -0.46 4.61
N TYR A 48 -12.40 0.37 5.57
CA TYR A 48 -13.22 0.58 6.76
C TYR A 48 -14.50 1.32 6.39
N ASP A 49 -15.58 1.04 7.11
CA ASP A 49 -16.76 1.91 7.08
C ASP A 49 -16.30 3.34 7.40
N GLY A 50 -16.73 4.31 6.59
CA GLY A 50 -16.35 5.71 6.78
C GLY A 50 -16.67 6.21 8.18
N SER A 51 -17.74 5.69 8.79
CA SER A 51 -18.10 5.99 10.18
C SER A 51 -17.09 5.43 11.19
N ILE A 52 -16.54 4.22 10.98
CA ILE A 52 -15.51 3.62 11.85
C ILE A 52 -14.20 4.42 11.73
N TRP A 53 -13.81 4.78 10.50
CA TRP A 53 -12.62 5.56 10.25
C TRP A 53 -12.72 6.95 10.89
N GLU A 54 -13.80 7.69 10.61
CA GLU A 54 -14.01 9.03 11.15
C GLU A 54 -14.19 8.99 12.68
N ARG A 55 -14.87 7.97 13.23
CA ARG A 55 -14.96 7.78 14.68
C ARG A 55 -13.60 7.53 15.31
N SER A 56 -12.82 6.59 14.78
CA SER A 56 -11.48 6.27 15.32
C SER A 56 -10.57 7.49 15.26
N LYS A 57 -10.65 8.26 14.17
CA LYS A 57 -9.92 9.52 14.00
C LYS A 57 -10.35 10.59 15.01
N ARG A 58 -11.65 10.67 15.35
CA ARG A 58 -12.16 11.59 16.37
C ARG A 58 -11.81 11.17 17.79
N GLU A 59 -11.69 9.87 18.04
CA GLU A 59 -11.34 9.34 19.36
C GLU A 59 -9.88 9.65 19.70
N SER A 60 -8.92 9.22 18.87
CA SER A 60 -7.50 9.59 19.00
C SER A 60 -6.66 9.11 17.81
N ASP A 61 -5.47 9.71 17.64
CA ASP A 61 -4.45 9.20 16.72
C ASP A 61 -4.08 7.74 17.03
N ASP A 62 -4.01 7.36 18.30
CA ASP A 62 -3.65 6.00 18.74
C ASP A 62 -4.72 4.95 18.39
N SER A 63 -6.00 5.31 18.53
CA SER A 63 -7.13 4.47 18.11
C SER A 63 -7.05 4.17 16.61
N LEU A 64 -6.77 5.19 15.80
CA LEU A 64 -6.63 5.02 14.35
C LEU A 64 -5.36 4.22 13.99
N LYS A 65 -4.24 4.45 14.70
CA LYS A 65 -3.02 3.65 14.56
C LYS A 65 -3.28 2.18 14.88
N GLU A 66 -4.05 1.86 15.91
CA GLU A 66 -4.44 0.48 16.25
C GLU A 66 -5.33 -0.14 15.17
N LEU A 67 -6.34 0.58 14.68
CA LEU A 67 -7.19 0.12 13.59
C LEU A 67 -6.36 -0.28 12.36
N ILE A 68 -5.43 0.58 11.95
CA ILE A 68 -4.52 0.32 10.82
C ILE A 68 -3.65 -0.91 11.09
N ARG A 69 -3.08 -1.04 12.29
CA ARG A 69 -2.27 -2.21 12.68
C ARG A 69 -3.05 -3.51 12.53
N GLN A 70 -4.30 -3.55 12.97
CA GLN A 70 -5.15 -4.73 12.86
C GLN A 70 -5.51 -5.05 11.41
N GLY A 71 -5.77 -4.04 10.59
CA GLY A 71 -6.01 -4.23 9.16
C GLY A 71 -4.82 -4.82 8.43
N VAL A 72 -3.61 -4.34 8.69
CA VAL A 72 -2.38 -4.78 8.02
C VAL A 72 -1.98 -6.20 8.46
N LYS A 73 -2.21 -6.57 9.73
CA LYS A 73 -1.74 -7.82 10.37
C LYS A 73 -2.00 -9.08 9.53
N ASN A 74 -3.16 -9.16 8.90
CA ASN A 74 -3.59 -10.34 8.16
C ASN A 74 -3.39 -10.23 6.65
N THR A 75 -2.54 -9.32 6.17
CA THR A 75 -2.33 -9.10 4.73
C THR A 75 -0.95 -9.54 4.27
N SER A 76 -0.79 -9.80 2.97
CA SER A 76 0.51 -10.09 2.33
C SER A 76 0.98 -8.97 1.40
N VAL A 77 0.04 -8.11 0.96
CA VAL A 77 0.31 -7.02 0.03
C VAL A 77 -0.39 -5.76 0.52
N THR A 78 0.28 -4.63 0.36
CA THR A 78 -0.32 -3.30 0.48
C THR A 78 -0.41 -2.68 -0.90
N CYS A 79 -1.65 -2.46 -1.32
CA CYS A 79 -2.00 -1.82 -2.58
C CYS A 79 -2.35 -0.35 -2.31
N ILE A 80 -1.49 0.55 -2.75
CA ILE A 80 -1.69 2.00 -2.64
C ILE A 80 -2.45 2.45 -3.88
N LEU A 81 -3.71 2.89 -3.71
CA LEU A 81 -4.51 3.44 -4.78
C LEU A 81 -4.20 4.94 -4.93
N ALA A 82 -3.27 5.25 -5.83
CA ALA A 82 -2.73 6.59 -6.02
C ALA A 82 -3.66 7.46 -6.89
N GLY A 83 -4.43 8.33 -6.23
CA GLY A 83 -5.18 9.46 -6.79
C GLY A 83 -4.33 10.73 -6.88
N SER A 84 -4.96 11.90 -6.92
CA SER A 84 -4.25 13.19 -7.08
C SER A 84 -3.49 13.61 -5.83
N GLU A 85 -4.03 13.34 -4.64
CA GLU A 85 -3.53 13.88 -3.36
C GLU A 85 -3.13 12.78 -2.36
N THR A 86 -3.14 11.52 -2.80
CA THR A 86 -2.87 10.36 -1.93
C THR A 86 -1.49 10.42 -1.29
N TYR A 87 -0.49 10.95 -1.99
CA TYR A 87 0.89 11.04 -1.53
C TYR A 87 1.08 11.99 -0.33
N GLU A 88 0.15 12.91 -0.11
CA GLU A 88 0.20 13.90 0.98
C GLU A 88 -0.48 13.39 2.25
N ARG A 89 -1.18 12.26 2.19
CA ARG A 89 -2.00 11.83 3.31
C ARG A 89 -1.14 11.15 4.37
N ARG A 90 -1.02 11.78 5.54
CA ARG A 90 -0.33 11.23 6.74
C ARG A 90 -0.67 9.77 7.00
N TRP A 91 -1.96 9.42 6.95
CA TRP A 91 -2.42 8.05 7.23
C TRP A 91 -2.04 7.05 6.14
N VAL A 92 -1.94 7.46 4.87
CA VAL A 92 -1.40 6.61 3.80
C VAL A 92 0.07 6.31 4.07
N ARG A 93 0.85 7.31 4.50
CA ARG A 93 2.26 7.13 4.88
C ARG A 93 2.41 6.19 6.07
N TYR A 94 1.52 6.30 7.06
CA TYR A 94 1.50 5.41 8.21
C TYR A 94 1.15 3.96 7.81
N GLU A 95 0.16 3.78 6.94
CA GLU A 95 -0.19 2.48 6.39
C GLU A 95 0.99 1.83 5.64
N ILE A 96 1.69 2.59 4.80
CA ILE A 96 2.91 2.15 4.12
C ILE A 96 3.98 1.73 5.12
N ALA A 97 4.27 2.57 6.12
CA ALA A 97 5.25 2.26 7.17
C ALA A 97 4.90 0.94 7.87
N ARG A 98 3.66 0.78 8.35
CA ARG A 98 3.20 -0.44 9.03
C ARG A 98 3.30 -1.69 8.15
N SER A 99 3.09 -1.54 6.86
CA SER A 99 3.21 -2.62 5.89
C SER A 99 4.65 -3.07 5.68
N ILE A 100 5.62 -2.15 5.72
CA ILE A 100 7.05 -2.50 5.69
C ILE A 100 7.43 -3.30 6.94
N LEU A 101 7.05 -2.82 8.12
CA LEU A 101 7.31 -3.52 9.39
C LEU A 101 6.76 -4.95 9.39
N LYS A 102 5.60 -5.14 8.75
CA LYS A 102 4.95 -6.45 8.64
C LYS A 102 5.56 -7.32 7.52
N GLY A 103 6.38 -6.75 6.64
CA GLY A 103 6.95 -7.45 5.48
C GLY A 103 5.93 -7.70 4.38
N ASN A 104 5.06 -6.73 4.10
CA ASN A 104 4.15 -6.79 2.96
C ASN A 104 4.88 -6.44 1.65
N GLY A 105 4.46 -7.09 0.56
CA GLY A 105 4.72 -6.60 -0.79
C GLY A 105 4.04 -5.24 -1.00
N LEU A 106 4.73 -4.33 -1.69
CA LEU A 106 4.19 -3.02 -2.03
C LEU A 106 3.76 -2.97 -3.50
N LEU A 107 2.63 -2.32 -3.76
CA LEU A 107 2.05 -2.18 -5.10
C LEU A 107 1.39 -0.80 -5.20
N THR A 108 1.81 0.02 -6.17
CA THR A 108 1.10 1.26 -6.50
C THR A 108 0.14 1.01 -7.67
N VAL A 109 -1.14 1.34 -7.48
CA VAL A 109 -2.16 1.35 -8.54
C VAL A 109 -2.70 2.76 -8.70
N ARG A 110 -2.38 3.41 -9.81
CA ARG A 110 -2.88 4.73 -10.15
C ARG A 110 -4.33 4.66 -10.58
N ILE A 111 -5.15 5.52 -9.99
CA ILE A 111 -6.60 5.57 -10.18
C ILE A 111 -7.10 6.89 -10.78
N HIS A 112 -6.20 7.84 -11.08
CA HIS A 112 -6.56 9.15 -11.65
C HIS A 112 -7.41 9.07 -12.93
N ASN A 113 -7.17 8.07 -13.80
CA ASN A 113 -7.96 7.85 -15.02
C ASN A 113 -9.27 7.10 -14.79
N MET A 114 -9.60 6.71 -13.55
CA MET A 114 -10.91 6.14 -13.22
C MET A 114 -11.93 7.26 -12.98
N ARG A 115 -13.16 7.05 -13.45
CA ARG A 115 -14.25 7.99 -13.27
C ARG A 115 -14.77 7.96 -11.82
N ASN A 116 -15.02 9.12 -11.23
CA ASN A 116 -15.77 9.23 -9.98
C ASN A 116 -17.28 9.06 -10.20
N SER A 117 -18.10 9.28 -9.17
CA SER A 117 -19.57 9.20 -9.26
C SER A 117 -20.20 10.19 -10.24
N LYS A 118 -19.51 11.27 -10.58
CA LYS A 118 -19.93 12.30 -11.55
C LYS A 118 -19.40 12.01 -12.96
N GLY A 119 -18.77 10.86 -13.19
CA GLY A 119 -18.19 10.52 -14.48
C GLY A 119 -16.84 11.21 -14.76
N GLN A 120 -16.23 11.89 -13.79
CA GLN A 120 -15.02 12.70 -14.00
C GLN A 120 -13.74 11.94 -13.62
N ILE A 121 -12.70 12.10 -14.44
CA ILE A 121 -11.34 11.68 -14.11
C ILE A 121 -10.65 12.73 -13.23
N SER A 122 -9.51 12.36 -12.63
CA SER A 122 -8.67 13.25 -11.84
C SER A 122 -7.32 13.47 -12.51
N VAL A 123 -6.56 14.45 -12.04
CA VAL A 123 -5.15 14.61 -12.38
C VAL A 123 -4.31 13.52 -11.69
N LYS A 124 -3.18 13.17 -12.31
CA LYS A 124 -2.22 12.21 -11.77
C LYS A 124 -1.42 12.87 -10.63
N GLY A 125 -1.50 12.31 -9.42
CA GLY A 125 -0.64 12.70 -8.30
C GLY A 125 0.73 12.04 -8.34
N GLU A 126 1.62 12.46 -7.45
CA GLU A 126 2.88 11.76 -7.20
C GLU A 126 2.62 10.31 -6.74
N ASP A 127 3.60 9.43 -6.98
CA ASP A 127 3.55 8.09 -6.38
C ASP A 127 3.83 8.22 -4.87
N PRO A 128 2.91 7.80 -3.98
CA PRO A 128 3.16 7.86 -2.54
C PRO A 128 4.44 7.13 -2.10
N LEU A 129 4.86 6.10 -2.85
CA LEU A 129 6.10 5.38 -2.60
C LEU A 129 7.37 6.13 -3.06
N ASP A 130 7.25 7.15 -3.90
CA ASP A 130 8.34 8.09 -4.21
C ASP A 130 8.51 9.19 -3.15
N CYS A 131 7.52 9.34 -2.25
CA CYS A 131 7.51 10.31 -1.16
C CYS A 131 7.95 9.70 0.18
N MET A 132 8.27 8.42 0.21
CA MET A 132 8.79 7.71 1.38
C MET A 132 10.01 6.88 1.00
N GLY A 133 10.89 6.65 1.97
CA GLY A 133 12.14 5.94 1.73
C GLY A 133 12.73 5.32 2.98
N VAL A 134 13.86 4.65 2.79
CA VAL A 134 14.69 4.08 3.84
C VAL A 134 16.13 4.52 3.67
N TYR A 135 16.84 4.66 4.78
CA TYR A 135 18.26 5.01 4.79
C TYR A 135 18.98 4.38 5.98
N LEU A 136 20.30 4.22 5.89
CA LEU A 136 21.13 3.71 6.97
C LEU A 136 21.55 4.88 7.88
N ALA A 137 20.97 4.95 9.07
CA ALA A 137 21.23 6.03 10.04
C ALA A 137 22.40 5.73 11.00
N GLY A 138 22.94 4.52 10.96
CA GLY A 138 24.03 4.03 11.80
C GLY A 138 24.23 2.52 11.60
N PRO A 139 25.18 1.88 12.31
CA PRO A 139 25.41 0.44 12.20
C PRO A 139 24.11 -0.34 12.43
N ASP A 140 23.67 -1.08 11.40
CA ASP A 140 22.43 -1.87 11.37
C ASP A 140 21.14 -1.11 11.70
N LYS A 141 21.16 0.24 11.69
CA LYS A 141 20.02 1.09 12.03
C LYS A 141 19.38 1.66 10.77
N ILE A 142 18.51 0.87 10.15
CA ILE A 142 17.70 1.33 9.01
C ILE A 142 16.48 2.08 9.54
N LEU A 143 16.28 3.33 9.10
CA LEU A 143 15.14 4.16 9.47
C LEU A 143 14.29 4.51 8.25
N LEU A 144 13.01 4.82 8.51
CA LEU A 144 12.11 5.40 7.52
C LEU A 144 12.30 6.91 7.43
N CYS A 145 12.17 7.44 6.23
CA CYS A 145 12.10 8.87 5.95
C CYS A 145 10.93 9.17 5.03
N GLU A 146 10.53 10.44 5.01
CA GLU A 146 9.46 10.95 4.17
C GLU A 146 9.85 12.28 3.53
N LYS A 147 9.29 12.59 2.37
CA LYS A 147 9.49 13.89 1.73
C LYS A 147 8.63 14.95 2.37
N ASN A 148 9.25 16.09 2.66
CA ASN A 148 8.60 17.35 2.98
C ASN A 148 9.02 18.39 1.93
N GLY A 149 8.19 18.59 0.91
CA GLY A 149 8.60 19.33 -0.29
C GLY A 149 9.77 18.65 -0.99
N SER A 150 10.92 19.33 -1.08
CA SER A 150 12.13 18.83 -1.75
C SER A 150 13.12 18.11 -0.81
N THR A 151 12.91 18.16 0.51
CA THR A 151 13.81 17.57 1.50
C THR A 151 13.30 16.23 2.00
N TRP A 152 14.24 15.37 2.42
CA TRP A 152 13.94 14.14 3.13
C TRP A 152 14.10 14.37 4.62
N GLU A 153 13.06 14.03 5.38
CA GLU A 153 13.04 14.14 6.83
C GLU A 153 12.80 12.75 7.43
N ARG A 154 13.24 12.55 8.68
CA ARG A 154 12.96 11.31 9.40
C ARG A 154 11.44 11.15 9.56
N TYR A 155 10.94 9.93 9.41
CA TYR A 155 9.52 9.66 9.58
C TYR A 155 9.12 9.69 11.06
N GLU A 156 8.26 10.62 11.45
CA GLU A 156 7.98 10.89 12.87
C GLU A 156 6.95 9.95 13.50
N ASP A 157 6.00 9.44 12.71
CA ASP A 157 4.98 8.52 13.21
C ASP A 157 5.52 7.09 13.48
N TYR A 158 6.76 6.79 13.07
CA TYR A 158 7.50 5.59 13.47
C TYR A 158 9.01 5.81 13.43
N GLN A 159 9.61 5.89 14.62
CA GLN A 159 11.01 6.29 14.79
C GLN A 159 12.00 5.14 15.03
N GLN A 160 11.52 3.92 15.25
CA GLN A 160 12.38 2.77 15.54
C GLN A 160 13.04 2.23 14.26
N ALA A 161 14.08 1.42 14.43
CA ALA A 161 14.68 0.69 13.31
C ALA A 161 13.67 -0.26 12.66
N VAL A 162 13.78 -0.43 11.35
CA VAL A 162 12.96 -1.36 10.58
C VAL A 162 13.80 -2.50 10.04
N THR A 163 13.21 -3.69 10.01
CA THR A 163 13.76 -4.83 9.28
C THR A 163 13.07 -4.90 7.92
N LEU A 164 13.84 -4.76 6.85
CA LEU A 164 13.33 -4.88 5.49
C LEU A 164 13.20 -6.37 5.09
N PRO A 165 12.28 -6.72 4.18
CA PRO A 165 12.25 -8.05 3.56
C PRO A 165 13.62 -8.47 3.04
N ALA A 166 13.97 -9.74 3.18
CA ALA A 166 15.31 -10.25 2.82
C ALA A 166 15.65 -10.07 1.33
N SER A 167 14.63 -10.03 0.46
CA SER A 167 14.75 -9.80 -0.98
C SER A 167 15.02 -8.34 -1.35
N TRP A 168 14.83 -7.38 -0.43
CA TRP A 168 15.01 -5.96 -0.72
C TRP A 168 16.46 -5.56 -0.57
N LEU A 169 16.95 -4.73 -1.51
CA LEU A 169 18.24 -4.06 -1.38
C LEU A 169 18.25 -3.22 -0.10
N LYS A 170 19.18 -3.49 0.82
CA LYS A 170 19.32 -2.70 2.04
C LYS A 170 20.14 -1.43 1.77
N PRO A 171 19.78 -0.28 2.37
CA PRO A 171 20.61 0.91 2.29
C PRO A 171 21.96 0.67 2.98
N THR A 172 23.04 1.12 2.34
CA THR A 172 24.42 1.01 2.83
C THR A 172 25.01 2.35 3.29
N SER A 173 24.25 3.44 3.10
CA SER A 173 24.64 4.79 3.49
C SER A 173 23.40 5.62 3.86
N THR A 174 23.63 6.90 4.13
CA THR A 174 22.57 7.89 4.37
C THR A 174 21.81 8.28 3.09
N ASN A 175 22.22 7.80 1.92
CA ASN A 175 21.47 8.00 0.69
C ASN A 175 20.13 7.29 0.77
N VAL A 176 19.05 8.04 0.54
CA VAL A 176 17.69 7.50 0.61
C VAL A 176 17.44 6.57 -0.58
N ILE A 177 17.00 5.34 -0.29
CA ILE A 177 16.37 4.47 -1.26
C ILE A 177 14.86 4.70 -1.16
N ARG A 178 14.24 5.12 -2.27
CA ARG A 178 12.79 5.34 -2.33
C ARG A 178 12.06 4.01 -2.27
N LEU A 179 10.90 3.98 -1.63
CA LEU A 179 10.13 2.74 -1.54
C LEU A 179 9.60 2.26 -2.90
N SER A 180 9.43 3.17 -3.86
CA SER A 180 9.06 2.86 -5.24
C SER A 180 10.07 1.93 -5.92
N THR A 181 11.33 1.89 -5.46
CA THR A 181 12.34 0.93 -5.93
C THR A 181 11.95 -0.53 -5.66
N TYR A 182 11.14 -0.79 -4.63
CA TYR A 182 10.74 -2.14 -4.23
C TYR A 182 9.32 -2.53 -4.67
N ALA A 183 8.65 -1.65 -5.42
CA ALA A 183 7.25 -1.81 -5.77
C ALA A 183 7.02 -1.76 -7.28
N THR A 184 6.00 -2.48 -7.75
CA THR A 184 5.49 -2.26 -9.10
C THR A 184 4.48 -1.12 -9.12
N ASN A 185 4.39 -0.44 -10.26
CA ASN A 185 3.47 0.67 -10.45
C ASN A 185 2.65 0.47 -11.73
N HIS A 186 1.32 0.45 -11.58
CA HIS A 186 0.38 0.27 -12.68
C HIS A 186 -0.70 1.36 -12.67
N CYS A 187 -1.29 1.65 -13.81
CA CYS A 187 -2.49 2.47 -13.95
C CYS A 187 -3.69 1.56 -14.23
N TYR A 188 -4.68 1.59 -13.35
CA TYR A 188 -5.80 0.65 -13.41
C TYR A 188 -6.59 0.75 -14.72
N ALA A 189 -6.88 1.97 -15.17
CA ALA A 189 -7.70 2.19 -16.36
C ALA A 189 -6.95 1.89 -17.67
N THR A 190 -5.67 2.29 -17.77
CA THR A 190 -4.93 2.21 -19.05
C THR A 190 -4.15 0.92 -19.24
N GLN A 191 -3.99 0.11 -18.19
CA GLN A 191 -3.28 -1.18 -18.24
C GLN A 191 -4.22 -2.36 -17.95
N SER A 192 -5.51 -2.21 -18.26
CA SER A 192 -6.52 -3.28 -18.12
C SER A 192 -6.56 -3.88 -16.72
N GLY A 193 -6.61 -3.04 -15.70
CA GLY A 193 -6.58 -3.45 -14.29
C GLY A 193 -7.74 -4.34 -13.89
N SER A 194 -8.90 -4.23 -14.55
CA SER A 194 -9.97 -5.22 -14.38
C SER A 194 -9.48 -6.62 -14.68
N HIS A 195 -8.65 -6.85 -15.69
CA HIS A 195 -8.15 -8.18 -16.02
C HIS A 195 -6.90 -8.58 -15.22
N TYR A 196 -5.96 -7.65 -15.03
CA TYR A 196 -4.61 -7.97 -14.54
C TYR A 196 -4.34 -7.67 -13.06
N PHE A 197 -5.25 -6.99 -12.34
CA PHE A 197 -5.02 -6.65 -10.93
C PHE A 197 -4.75 -7.90 -10.06
N GLY A 198 -5.41 -9.03 -10.38
CA GLY A 198 -5.14 -10.34 -9.82
C GLY A 198 -3.69 -10.80 -9.89
N GLN A 199 -3.01 -10.49 -11.00
CA GLN A 199 -1.62 -10.82 -11.24
C GLN A 199 -0.69 -9.84 -10.53
N TRP A 200 -0.93 -8.53 -10.62
CA TRP A 200 -0.10 -7.52 -9.96
C TRP A 200 0.02 -7.75 -8.46
N VAL A 201 -1.08 -8.15 -7.81
CA VAL A 201 -1.08 -8.53 -6.39
C VAL A 201 -0.24 -9.79 -6.14
N ARG A 202 -0.29 -10.81 -7.01
CA ARG A 202 0.53 -12.02 -6.84
C ARG A 202 2.01 -11.72 -6.99
N ASP A 203 2.37 -10.92 -7.99
CA ASP A 203 3.76 -10.56 -8.28
C ASP A 203 4.35 -9.73 -7.14
N SER A 204 3.57 -8.78 -6.61
CA SER A 204 3.94 -7.99 -5.42
C SER A 204 4.09 -8.85 -4.16
N ALA A 205 3.22 -9.85 -3.96
CA ALA A 205 3.39 -10.78 -2.85
C ALA A 205 4.67 -11.63 -3.02
N ALA A 206 4.90 -12.16 -4.22
CA ALA A 206 6.05 -13.02 -4.50
C ALA A 206 7.40 -12.29 -4.37
N SER A 207 7.43 -10.96 -4.52
CA SER A 207 8.67 -10.19 -4.39
C SER A 207 9.23 -10.15 -2.96
N VAL A 208 8.44 -10.52 -1.96
CA VAL A 208 8.84 -10.52 -0.54
C VAL A 208 8.84 -11.91 0.11
N GLY A 209 8.62 -12.98 -0.66
CA GLY A 209 8.54 -14.37 -0.20
C GLY A 209 7.15 -14.82 0.24
#